data_AF-A0A2C9KI63-F1
#
_entry.id   AF-A0A2C9KI63-F1
#
_cell.length_a   1.000
_cell.length_b   1.000
_cell.length_c   1.000
_cell.angle_alpha   90.00
_cell.angle_beta   90.00
_cell.angle_gamma   90.00
#
_symmetry.space_group_name_H-M   'P 1'
#
loop_
_entity.id
_entity.type
_entity.pdbx_description
1 polymer ?
#
loop_
_entity_poly.entity_id
_entity_poly.type
_entity_poly.pdbx_seq_one_letter_code
_entity_poly.pdbx_strand_id
1 'polypeptide(L)'
;PVSKQQYSVPYNQWKTYMNTLAKREAEKEFNIMDVVAQLEEENNRQKLMTRRLTDRLVDIEQNQNMIGFVLEGLLNTLQSLDPKAQAQKAQTQARPIHIASRQARYPGTDITRFPVLEKDVPWEVIFEQYDPVTYSKPTEEYPLDFQMWVDPNVL
;
A
#
# COMPACT_ATOMS: atom_id res chain seq x y z
N PRO A 1 -75.77 33.35 21.80
CA PRO A 1 -75.82 32.20 20.88
C PRO A 1 -75.23 32.57 19.50
N VAL A 2 -73.95 32.24 19.28
CA VAL A 2 -73.27 32.53 18.01
C VAL A 2 -73.58 31.39 17.04
N SER A 3 -74.34 31.69 15.99
CA SER A 3 -74.73 30.76 14.94
C SER A 3 -73.48 30.27 14.19
N LYS A 4 -73.20 28.97 14.24
CA LYS A 4 -72.18 28.33 13.41
C LYS A 4 -72.66 28.35 11.96
N GLN A 5 -72.15 29.29 11.16
CA GLN A 5 -72.35 29.26 9.71
C GLN A 5 -71.65 28.02 9.15
N GLN A 6 -72.42 27.06 8.63
CA GLN A 6 -71.89 25.95 7.85
C GLN A 6 -71.47 26.49 6.48
N TYR A 7 -70.18 26.76 6.32
CA TYR A 7 -69.59 27.07 5.02
C TYR A 7 -69.46 25.76 4.23
N SER A 8 -70.46 25.44 3.42
CA SER A 8 -70.35 24.37 2.41
C SER A 8 -69.70 24.95 1.16
N VAL A 9 -68.44 24.61 0.92
CA VAL A 9 -67.75 24.97 -0.33
C VAL A 9 -68.41 24.22 -1.49
N PRO A 10 -68.93 24.90 -2.52
CA PRO A 10 -69.51 24.25 -3.69
C PRO A 10 -68.52 23.26 -4.33
N TYR A 11 -69.00 22.08 -4.72
CA TYR A 11 -68.18 20.99 -5.28
C TYR A 11 -67.23 21.45 -6.41
N ASN A 12 -67.70 22.33 -7.30
CA ASN A 12 -66.88 22.87 -8.40
C ASN A 12 -65.71 23.73 -7.91
N GLN A 13 -65.88 24.46 -6.80
CA GLN A 13 -64.81 25.22 -6.17
C GLN A 13 -63.80 24.28 -5.51
N TRP A 14 -64.28 23.26 -4.78
CA TRP A 14 -63.41 22.24 -4.18
C TRP A 14 -62.57 21.50 -5.24
N LYS A 15 -63.19 21.06 -6.34
CA LYS A 15 -62.50 20.42 -7.46
C LYS A 15 -61.42 21.32 -8.06
N THR A 16 -61.72 22.61 -8.19
CA THR A 16 -60.75 23.60 -8.69
C THR A 16 -59.56 23.74 -7.72
N TYR A 17 -59.82 23.83 -6.42
CA TYR A 17 -58.76 23.88 -5.41
C TYR A 17 -57.88 22.63 -5.44
N MET A 18 -58.48 21.43 -5.48
CA MET A 18 -57.73 20.17 -5.55
C MET A 18 -56.84 20.09 -6.80
N ASN A 19 -57.36 20.51 -7.96
CA ASN A 19 -56.56 20.57 -9.19
C ASN A 19 -55.39 21.58 -9.09
N THR A 20 -55.60 22.74 -8.46
CA THR A 20 -54.52 23.72 -8.29
C THR A 20 -53.44 23.23 -7.32
N LEU A 21 -53.81 22.48 -6.27
CA LEU A 21 -52.86 21.86 -5.35
C LEU A 21 -52.04 20.78 -6.04
N ALA A 22 -52.71 19.87 -6.75
CA ALA A 22 -52.04 18.82 -7.53
C ALA A 22 -51.06 19.40 -8.56
N LYS A 23 -51.45 20.50 -9.24
CA LYS A 23 -50.56 21.19 -10.18
C LYS A 23 -49.34 21.80 -9.49
N ARG A 24 -49.51 22.45 -8.33
CA ARG A 24 -48.38 22.98 -7.55
C ARG A 24 -47.45 21.90 -7.03
N GLU A 25 -47.98 20.75 -6.63
CA GLU A 25 -47.19 19.61 -6.19
C GLU A 25 -46.35 19.06 -7.34
N ALA A 26 -46.95 18.86 -8.51
CA ALA A 26 -46.24 18.45 -9.72
C ALA A 26 -45.17 19.48 -10.15
N GLU A 27 -45.45 20.78 -10.07
CA GLU A 27 -44.48 21.85 -10.36
C GLU A 27 -43.30 21.83 -9.36
N LYS A 28 -43.56 21.59 -8.08
CA LYS A 28 -42.51 21.44 -7.06
C LYS A 28 -41.67 20.20 -7.30
N GLU A 29 -42.30 19.08 -7.61
CA GLU A 29 -41.63 17.82 -7.91
C GLU A 29 -40.73 17.94 -9.14
N PHE A 30 -41.22 18.59 -10.19
CA PHE A 30 -40.44 18.93 -11.38
C PHE A 30 -39.23 19.82 -11.03
N ASN A 31 -39.43 20.89 -10.26
CA ASN A 31 -38.34 21.77 -9.84
C ASN A 31 -37.29 21.06 -8.97
N ILE A 32 -37.70 20.15 -8.09
CA ILE A 32 -36.77 19.34 -7.29
C ILE A 32 -35.96 18.43 -8.20
N MET A 33 -36.59 17.81 -9.20
CA MET A 33 -35.91 16.91 -10.13
C MET A 33 -34.86 17.65 -10.98
N ASP A 34 -35.16 18.87 -11.43
CA ASP A 34 -34.18 19.71 -12.13
C ASP A 34 -32.98 20.09 -11.25
N VAL A 35 -33.22 20.42 -9.97
CA VAL A 35 -32.14 20.71 -9.01
C VAL A 35 -31.28 19.47 -8.76
N VAL A 36 -31.91 18.30 -8.62
CA VAL A 36 -31.19 17.02 -8.45
C VAL A 36 -30.34 16.72 -9.69
N ALA A 37 -30.88 16.91 -10.89
CA ALA A 37 -30.13 16.70 -12.13
C ALA A 37 -28.88 17.61 -12.23
N GLN A 38 -29.02 18.89 -11.85
CA GLN A 38 -27.88 19.83 -11.82
C GLN A 38 -26.82 19.41 -10.79
N LEU A 39 -27.23 18.96 -9.60
CA LEU A 39 -26.32 18.47 -8.57
C LEU A 39 -25.59 17.19 -9.01
N GLU A 40 -26.27 16.29 -9.72
CA GLU A 40 -25.67 15.09 -10.28
C GLU A 40 -24.62 15.43 -11.35
N GLU A 41 -24.92 16.39 -12.23
CA GLU A 41 -23.97 16.85 -13.25
C GLU A 41 -22.73 17.50 -12.63
N GLU A 42 -22.91 18.36 -11.62
CA GLU A 42 -21.80 18.98 -10.88
C GLU A 42 -20.96 17.92 -10.14
N ASN A 43 -21.61 16.97 -9.46
CA ASN A 43 -20.92 15.86 -8.78
C ASN A 43 -20.09 15.02 -9.77
N ASN A 44 -20.64 14.74 -10.97
CA ASN A 44 -19.91 14.02 -12.02
C ASN A 44 -18.69 14.81 -12.53
N ARG A 45 -18.81 16.14 -12.69
CA ARG A 45 -17.69 17.01 -13.05
C ARG A 45 -16.61 17.02 -11.97
N GLN A 46 -17.00 17.11 -10.69
CA GLN A 46 -16.07 17.06 -9.57
C GLN A 46 -15.34 15.72 -9.49
N LYS A 47 -16.05 14.59 -9.63
CA LYS A 47 -15.43 13.26 -9.67
C LYS A 47 -14.38 13.14 -10.77
N LEU A 48 -14.66 13.67 -11.97
CA LEU A 48 -13.69 13.64 -13.07
C LEU A 48 -12.45 14.49 -12.76
N MET A 49 -12.66 15.67 -12.17
CA MET A 49 -11.55 16.55 -11.76
C MET A 49 -10.71 15.89 -10.67
N THR A 50 -11.34 15.29 -9.65
CA THR A 50 -10.65 14.54 -8.59
C THR A 50 -9.81 13.41 -9.17
N ARG A 51 -10.35 12.60 -10.09
CA ARG A 51 -9.59 11.52 -10.75
C ARG A 51 -8.34 12.07 -11.44
N ARG A 52 -8.47 13.15 -12.22
CA ARG A 52 -7.33 13.78 -12.90
C ARG A 52 -6.28 14.30 -11.93
N LEU A 53 -6.69 14.83 -10.78
CA LEU A 53 -5.78 15.27 -9.73
C LEU A 53 -5.06 14.08 -9.08
N THR A 54 -5.79 12.99 -8.83
CA THR A 54 -5.21 11.74 -8.30
C THR A 54 -4.16 11.17 -9.25
N ASP A 55 -4.46 11.09 -10.55
CA ASP A 55 -3.51 10.57 -11.55
C ASP A 55 -2.22 11.42 -11.58
N ARG A 56 -2.36 12.75 -11.58
CA ARG A 56 -1.20 13.67 -11.52
C ARG A 56 -0.39 13.54 -10.24
N LEU A 57 -1.04 13.25 -9.12
CA LEU A 57 -0.35 13.06 -7.84
C LEU A 57 0.51 11.80 -7.89
N VAL A 58 -0.02 10.70 -8.44
CA VAL A 58 0.73 9.46 -8.66
C VAL A 58 1.95 9.71 -9.55
N ASP A 59 1.80 10.45 -10.65
CA ASP A 59 2.93 10.78 -11.54
C ASP A 59 4.03 11.58 -10.82
N ILE A 60 3.63 12.54 -9.97
CA ILE A 60 4.56 13.34 -9.18
C ILE A 60 5.30 12.47 -8.16
N GLU A 61 4.60 11.58 -7.46
CA GLU A 61 5.21 10.65 -6.50
C GLU A 61 6.21 9.72 -7.17
N GLN A 62 5.87 9.16 -8.33
CA GLN A 62 6.79 8.34 -9.11
C GLN A 62 8.03 9.12 -9.53
N ASN A 63 7.87 10.36 -9.99
CA ASN A 63 8.99 11.22 -10.37
C ASN A 63 9.87 11.58 -9.15
N GLN A 64 9.27 11.88 -8.00
CA GLN A 64 10.01 12.15 -6.77
C GLN A 64 10.84 10.93 -6.33
N ASN A 65 10.27 9.73 -6.38
CA ASN A 65 10.98 8.50 -6.07
C ASN A 65 12.15 8.25 -7.03
N MET A 66 11.94 8.49 -8.33
CA MET A 66 13.00 8.38 -9.34
C MET A 66 14.13 9.38 -9.07
N ILE A 67 13.80 10.64 -8.78
CA ILE A 67 14.80 11.66 -8.42
C ILE A 67 15.56 11.23 -7.17
N GLY A 68 14.88 10.73 -6.13
CA GLY A 68 15.51 10.21 -4.92
C GLY A 68 16.53 9.11 -5.22
N PHE A 69 16.17 8.15 -6.08
CA PHE A 69 17.07 7.08 -6.50
C PHE A 69 18.29 7.62 -7.27
N VAL A 70 18.10 8.56 -8.19
CA VAL A 70 19.19 9.18 -8.95
C VAL A 70 20.13 9.96 -8.02
N LEU A 71 19.58 10.74 -7.09
CA LEU A 71 20.38 11.51 -6.13
C LEU A 71 21.19 10.60 -5.22
N GLU A 72 20.59 9.50 -4.74
CA GLU A 72 21.30 8.50 -3.94
C GLU A 72 22.42 7.82 -4.75
N GLY A 73 22.16 7.51 -6.02
CA GLY A 73 23.18 7.02 -6.95
C GLY A 73 24.35 8.00 -7.09
N LEU A 74 24.06 9.28 -7.33
CA LEU A 74 25.06 10.34 -7.43
C LEU A 74 25.84 10.49 -6.12
N LEU A 75 25.17 10.50 -4.97
CA LEU A 75 25.81 10.55 -3.66
C LEU A 75 26.79 9.39 -3.47
N ASN A 76 26.39 8.17 -3.81
CA ASN A 76 27.25 7.00 -3.72
C ASN A 76 28.47 7.11 -4.64
N THR A 77 28.31 7.63 -5.87
CA THR A 77 29.45 7.88 -6.76
C THR A 77 30.41 8.92 -6.19
N LEU A 78 29.92 10.04 -5.66
CA LEU A 78 30.75 11.08 -5.04
C LEU A 78 31.51 10.54 -3.82
N GLN A 79 30.84 9.78 -2.96
CA GLN A 79 31.47 9.12 -1.82
C GLN A 79 32.53 8.09 -2.24
N SER A 80 32.35 7.45 -3.40
CA SER A 80 33.36 6.55 -3.96
C SER A 80 34.57 7.27 -4.53
N LEU A 81 34.48 8.57 -4.83
CA LEU A 81 35.59 9.37 -5.36
C LEU A 81 36.37 10.08 -4.25
N ASP A 82 35.80 10.25 -3.05
CA ASP A 82 36.47 10.87 -1.89
C ASP A 82 37.31 9.84 -1.10
N PRO A 83 38.65 9.95 -1.11
CA PRO A 83 39.54 9.04 -0.39
C PRO A 83 39.31 9.05 1.13
N LYS A 84 38.86 10.18 1.71
CA LYS A 84 38.56 10.27 3.15
C LYS A 84 37.26 9.54 3.47
N ALA A 85 36.21 9.73 2.66
CA ALA A 85 34.97 8.97 2.80
C ALA A 85 35.19 7.47 2.59
N GLN A 86 36.07 7.07 1.66
CA GLN A 86 36.47 5.67 1.49
C GLN A 86 37.22 5.11 2.70
N ALA A 87 38.19 5.83 3.25
CA ALA A 87 38.93 5.40 4.44
C ALA A 87 38.01 5.28 5.68
N GLN A 88 37.05 6.20 5.80
CA GLN A 88 36.07 6.21 6.89
C GLN A 88 35.02 5.09 6.72
N LYS A 89 34.56 4.82 5.48
CA LYS A 89 33.76 3.62 5.13
C LYS A 89 34.55 2.33 5.35
N ALA A 90 35.83 2.26 5.03
CA ALA A 90 36.66 1.07 5.22
C ALA A 90 36.96 0.79 6.71
N GLN A 91 37.06 1.84 7.55
CA GLN A 91 37.18 1.70 9.01
C GLN A 91 35.87 1.30 9.69
N THR A 92 34.72 1.72 9.15
CA THR A 92 33.39 1.37 9.71
C THR A 92 32.80 0.11 9.09
N GLN A 93 33.21 -0.26 7.89
CA GLN A 93 32.83 -1.50 7.21
C GLN A 93 34.06 -2.42 7.16
N ALA A 94 34.31 -3.13 8.26
CA ALA A 94 34.69 -4.51 8.08
C ALA A 94 33.62 -5.12 7.17
N ARG A 95 33.96 -5.33 5.87
CA ARG A 95 33.02 -5.88 4.88
C ARG A 95 32.28 -7.04 5.55
N PRO A 96 30.95 -7.16 5.46
CA PRO A 96 30.28 -8.24 6.14
C PRO A 96 30.67 -9.54 5.43
N ILE A 97 31.68 -10.22 5.97
CA ILE A 97 32.30 -11.46 5.45
C ILE A 97 31.23 -12.54 5.24
N HIS A 98 30.11 -12.41 5.95
CA HIS A 98 29.05 -13.38 6.06
C HIS A 98 27.85 -13.14 5.11
N ILE A 99 27.90 -12.17 4.17
CA ILE A 99 26.82 -11.95 3.19
C ILE A 99 26.56 -13.22 2.36
N ALA A 100 27.63 -13.90 1.90
CA ALA A 100 27.51 -15.13 1.12
C ALA A 100 26.79 -16.24 1.91
N SER A 101 27.06 -16.33 3.22
CA SER A 101 26.43 -17.30 4.13
C SER A 101 24.96 -17.02 4.41
N ARG A 102 24.47 -15.80 4.13
CA ARG A 102 23.07 -15.36 4.31
C ARG A 102 22.28 -15.27 3.01
N GLN A 103 22.84 -15.72 1.89
CA GLN A 103 22.10 -15.83 0.64
C GLN A 103 20.90 -16.78 0.80
N ALA A 104 19.80 -16.46 0.11
CA ALA A 104 18.50 -17.07 0.38
C ALA A 104 18.49 -18.61 0.32
N ARG A 105 19.25 -19.27 -0.57
CA ARG A 105 19.24 -20.74 -0.69
C ARG A 105 20.54 -21.37 -0.22
N TYR A 106 20.45 -22.57 0.38
CA TYR A 106 21.63 -23.40 0.60
C TYR A 106 22.16 -23.91 -0.75
N PRO A 107 23.48 -23.88 -0.99
CA PRO A 107 24.07 -24.36 -2.23
C PRO A 107 23.65 -25.80 -2.56
N GLY A 108 23.21 -26.03 -3.80
CA GLY A 108 22.80 -27.36 -4.27
C GLY A 108 21.47 -27.87 -3.71
N THR A 109 20.65 -26.98 -3.13
CA THR A 109 19.32 -27.34 -2.60
C THR A 109 18.28 -26.29 -2.96
N ASP A 110 17.00 -26.64 -2.85
CA ASP A 110 15.88 -25.69 -2.90
C ASP A 110 15.47 -25.16 -1.51
N ILE A 111 16.25 -25.49 -0.47
CA ILE A 111 15.98 -25.09 0.90
C ILE A 111 16.38 -23.63 1.09
N THR A 112 15.43 -22.83 1.57
CA THR A 112 15.61 -21.40 1.81
C THR A 112 15.99 -21.14 3.27
N ARG A 113 17.00 -20.30 3.51
CA ARG A 113 17.46 -19.87 4.83
C ARG A 113 16.46 -18.94 5.47
N PHE A 114 16.44 -18.92 6.80
CA PHE A 114 15.71 -17.91 7.56
C PHE A 114 16.35 -16.52 7.33
N PRO A 115 15.56 -15.48 7.02
CA PRO A 115 16.09 -14.14 6.79
C PRO A 115 16.59 -13.53 8.10
N VAL A 116 17.88 -13.22 8.15
CA VAL A 116 18.51 -12.51 9.28
C VAL A 116 18.88 -11.12 8.79
N LEU A 117 18.51 -10.06 9.52
CA LEU A 117 18.91 -8.67 9.22
C LEU A 117 20.30 -8.38 9.80
N GLU A 118 20.98 -7.34 9.32
CA GLU A 118 22.35 -7.02 9.77
C GLU A 118 22.46 -6.81 11.28
N LYS A 119 21.44 -6.19 11.89
CA LYS A 119 21.37 -5.93 13.33
C LYS A 119 21.21 -7.21 14.18
N ASP A 120 20.74 -8.30 13.59
CA ASP A 120 20.40 -9.55 14.28
C ASP A 120 21.44 -10.65 14.00
N VAL A 121 22.54 -10.33 13.31
CA VAL A 121 23.67 -11.26 13.05
C VAL A 121 24.50 -11.58 14.29
N PRO A 122 24.86 -10.60 15.14
CA PRO A 122 25.69 -10.88 16.31
C PRO A 122 24.93 -11.78 17.30
N TRP A 123 25.57 -12.85 17.76
CA TRP A 123 24.97 -13.81 18.68
C TRP A 123 24.66 -13.22 20.06
N GLU A 124 25.31 -12.11 20.41
CA GLU A 124 25.06 -11.35 21.63
C GLU A 124 23.70 -10.64 21.62
N VAL A 125 23.09 -10.46 20.43
CA VAL A 125 21.76 -9.87 20.28
C VAL A 125 20.71 -10.96 20.50
N ILE A 126 19.81 -10.70 21.45
CA ILE A 126 18.68 -11.60 21.71
C ILE A 126 17.71 -11.53 20.53
N PHE A 127 17.60 -12.63 19.79
CA PHE A 127 16.68 -12.77 18.67
C PHE A 127 15.61 -13.83 18.99
N GLU A 128 14.56 -13.41 19.68
CA GLU A 128 13.52 -14.33 20.20
C GLU A 128 12.73 -15.06 19.11
N GLN A 129 12.58 -14.44 17.93
CA GLN A 129 11.84 -14.99 16.80
C GLN A 129 12.74 -15.78 15.84
N TYR A 130 13.98 -16.09 16.23
CA TYR A 130 14.91 -16.82 15.39
C TYR A 130 14.50 -18.30 15.29
N ASP A 131 14.01 -18.68 14.11
CA ASP A 131 13.59 -20.05 13.81
C ASP A 131 14.24 -20.54 12.50
N PRO A 132 15.54 -20.89 12.54
CA PRO A 132 16.27 -21.31 11.35
C PRO A 132 15.82 -22.69 10.87
N VAL A 133 15.83 -22.89 9.56
CA VAL A 133 15.62 -24.22 8.98
C VAL A 133 16.76 -25.16 9.37
N THR A 134 16.45 -26.28 10.02
CA THR A 134 17.41 -27.34 10.31
C THR A 134 17.62 -28.21 9.08
N TYR A 135 18.82 -28.17 8.51
CA TYR A 135 19.19 -29.00 7.37
C TYR A 135 20.65 -29.46 7.46
N SER A 136 20.83 -30.78 7.32
CA SER A 136 22.11 -31.44 7.10
C SER A 136 21.92 -32.43 5.96
N LYS A 137 22.86 -32.45 5.01
CA LYS A 137 22.82 -33.40 3.91
C LYS A 137 23.15 -34.82 4.43
N PRO A 138 22.38 -35.86 4.10
CA PRO A 138 22.68 -37.23 4.51
C PRO A 138 24.03 -37.71 4.02
N THR A 139 24.73 -38.51 4.83
CA THR A 139 26.07 -39.04 4.52
C THR A 139 26.07 -39.83 3.21
N GLU A 140 25.01 -40.58 2.94
CA GLU A 140 24.87 -41.45 1.76
C GLU A 140 24.79 -40.66 0.45
N GLU A 141 24.38 -39.38 0.50
CA GLU A 141 24.28 -38.52 -0.66
C GLU A 141 25.61 -37.82 -1.03
N TYR A 142 26.64 -37.98 -0.22
CA TYR A 142 28.00 -37.56 -0.57
C TYR A 142 28.69 -38.62 -1.44
N PRO A 143 29.57 -38.23 -2.37
CA PRO A 143 30.42 -39.19 -3.08
C PRO A 143 31.21 -40.05 -2.08
N LEU A 144 31.46 -41.32 -2.43
CA LEU A 144 32.00 -42.32 -1.52
C LEU A 144 33.30 -41.87 -0.83
N ASP A 145 34.17 -41.18 -1.55
CA ASP A 145 35.45 -40.65 -1.04
C ASP A 145 35.28 -39.55 0.02
N PHE A 146 34.13 -38.88 0.03
CA PHE A 146 33.81 -37.81 0.97
C PHE A 146 33.09 -38.29 2.23
N GLN A 147 32.44 -39.47 2.19
CA GLN A 147 31.64 -39.97 3.31
C GLN A 147 32.46 -40.18 4.59
N MET A 148 33.75 -40.54 4.46
CA MET A 148 34.63 -40.73 5.61
C MET A 148 34.95 -39.43 6.39
N TRP A 149 34.70 -38.26 5.78
CA TRP A 149 34.92 -36.95 6.39
C TRP A 149 33.64 -36.33 6.93
N VAL A 150 32.51 -37.03 6.83
CA VAL A 150 31.24 -36.58 7.39
C VAL A 150 31.17 -37.08 8.82
N ASP A 151 31.10 -36.14 9.77
CA ASP A 151 30.93 -36.47 11.17
C ASP A 151 29.56 -37.14 11.43
N PRO A 152 29.47 -38.04 12.44
CA PRO A 152 28.18 -38.57 12.86
C PRO A 152 27.22 -37.47 13.28
N ASN A 153 25.93 -37.64 12.99
CA ASN A 153 24.91 -36.72 13.46
C ASN A 153 24.90 -36.66 14.99
N VAL A 154 24.85 -35.45 15.54
CA VAL A 154 24.88 -35.16 16.99
C VAL A 154 23.46 -35.10 17.58
N LEU A 155 22.44 -35.46 16.80
CA LEU A 155 21.01 -35.36 17.14
C LEU A 155 20.38 -36.76 17.31
#